data_AF-A0A968JTY3-F1
#
_entry.id   AF-A0A968JTY3-F1
#
_cell.length_a   1.000
_cell.length_b   1.000
_cell.length_c   1.000
_cell.angle_alpha   90.00
_cell.angle_beta   90.00
_cell.angle_gamma   90.00
#
_symmetry.space_group_name_H-M   'P 1'
#
loop_
_entity.id
_entity.type
_entity.pdbx_description
1 polymer ?
#
loop_
_entity_poly.entity_id
_entity_poly.type
_entity_poly.pdbx_seq_one_letter_code
_entity_poly.pdbx_strand_id
1 'polypeptide(L)'
;MQVQKFRTPRISVKKHRNLKLTGEAFFEVIKNDKQPFIVQANEARVKVTGTKFNVKAYKHQEDVKVTVTEGTVQVYDDGNAFSETIKAGETGILNKKNNDISKVNYANLNDMAWKTKVIDFNNTTLDEVARVLENTYYQKIDVDPAIQNCSVTVRFVNRDLKSVLLVLQSTLDLKIETKGKTFNCMEKVVKRCLIACLIFFSFFQAYAQSIDLDRKITVRYLNQDLSKVLAELTDQYRFRFSYNPRFVKPDIKITYEAEDKAARIALNEIFNQAGLSWMEVDGYIILKPGKKKTFRKKKNNRSIIHFTVRLPIRSPENF
;
A
#
# COMPACT_ATOMS: atom_id res chain seq x y z
N MET A 1 10.79 22.18 -16.63
CA MET A 1 9.97 21.82 -15.46
C MET A 1 9.09 20.66 -15.88
N GLN A 2 9.24 19.47 -15.30
CA GLN A 2 8.30 18.37 -15.52
C GLN A 2 7.43 18.23 -14.27
N VAL A 3 6.11 18.39 -14.42
CA VAL A 3 5.12 18.21 -13.35
C VAL A 3 4.23 17.05 -13.78
N GLN A 4 4.15 15.98 -12.98
CA GLN A 4 3.30 14.83 -13.29
C GLN A 4 2.18 14.62 -12.25
N LYS A 5 0.95 14.79 -12.76
CA LYS A 5 -0.39 14.30 -12.32
C LYS A 5 -1.01 14.86 -11.04
N PHE A 6 -2.32 15.06 -11.12
CA PHE A 6 -3.10 15.99 -10.31
C PHE A 6 -4.39 15.38 -9.76
N ARG A 7 -4.71 15.67 -8.48
CA ARG A 7 -6.07 15.98 -8.04
C ARG A 7 -6.07 17.43 -7.56
N THR A 8 -6.53 18.32 -8.45
CA THR A 8 -6.79 19.76 -8.23
C THR A 8 -5.67 20.65 -7.64
N PRO A 9 -4.42 20.70 -8.13
CA PRO A 9 -3.57 21.81 -7.77
C PRO A 9 -3.86 22.99 -8.71
N ARG A 10 -4.37 24.06 -8.11
CA ARG A 10 -4.30 25.38 -8.72
C ARG A 10 -2.85 25.85 -8.62
N ILE A 11 -2.07 25.56 -9.67
CA ILE A 11 -0.70 26.02 -9.80
C ILE A 11 -0.73 27.36 -10.52
N SER A 12 -0.19 28.40 -9.89
CA SER A 12 0.09 29.68 -10.54
C SER A 12 1.60 29.93 -10.46
N VAL A 13 2.24 29.97 -11.64
CA VAL A 13 3.68 30.25 -11.78
C VAL A 13 3.84 31.75 -12.01
N LYS A 14 4.55 32.44 -11.13
CA LYS A 14 4.93 33.86 -11.35
C LYS A 14 6.24 33.94 -12.14
N LYS A 15 6.65 35.13 -12.61
CA LYS A 15 7.93 35.38 -13.31
C LYS A 15 9.20 34.96 -12.54
N HIS A 16 9.07 34.53 -11.29
CA HIS A 16 10.13 34.02 -10.41
C HIS A 16 9.83 32.54 -10.11
N ARG A 17 10.81 31.75 -9.66
CA ARG A 17 10.68 30.33 -9.24
C ARG A 17 9.79 30.15 -7.98
N ASN A 18 8.68 30.88 -7.89
CA ASN A 18 7.70 30.89 -6.82
C ASN A 18 6.39 30.31 -7.35
N LEU A 19 5.86 29.32 -6.64
CA LEU A 19 4.65 28.59 -6.99
C LEU A 19 3.71 28.54 -5.80
N LYS A 20 2.41 28.78 -6.02
CA LYS A 20 1.36 28.50 -5.03
C LYS A 20 0.81 27.09 -5.25
N LEU A 21 0.68 26.33 -4.17
CA LEU A 21 0.15 24.96 -4.17
C LEU A 21 -1.05 24.86 -3.22
N THR A 22 -2.09 24.19 -3.70
CA THR A 22 -3.18 23.64 -2.87
C THR A 22 -3.38 22.19 -3.30
N GLY A 23 -3.42 21.25 -2.37
CA GLY A 23 -3.45 19.82 -2.68
C GLY A 23 -2.08 19.18 -2.52
N GLU A 24 -1.74 18.19 -3.35
CA GLU A 24 -0.50 17.42 -3.23
C GLU A 24 0.28 17.40 -4.55
N ALA A 25 1.60 17.57 -4.48
CA ALA A 25 2.48 17.55 -5.64
C ALA A 25 3.91 17.10 -5.29
N PHE A 26 4.50 16.34 -6.21
CA PHE A 26 5.92 15.98 -6.20
C PHE A 26 6.71 16.91 -7.11
N PHE A 27 7.84 17.39 -6.63
CA PHE A 27 8.72 18.33 -7.33
C PHE A 27 10.09 17.72 -7.56
N GLU A 28 10.58 17.80 -8.79
CA GLU A 28 11.97 17.56 -9.15
C GLU A 28 12.62 18.87 -9.59
N VAL A 29 13.39 19.47 -8.69
CA VAL A 29 13.94 20.81 -8.87
C VAL A 29 15.40 20.72 -9.26
N ILE A 30 15.73 21.17 -10.48
CA ILE A 30 17.11 21.26 -10.95
C ILE A 30 17.90 22.24 -10.07
N LYS A 31 19.12 21.83 -9.71
CA LYS A 31 20.02 22.59 -8.85
C LYS A 31 20.39 23.95 -9.46
N ASN A 32 20.14 25.00 -8.70
CA ASN A 32 20.55 26.37 -8.98
C ASN A 32 20.57 27.17 -7.66
N ASP A 33 21.76 27.30 -7.07
CA ASP A 33 21.94 27.97 -5.78
C ASP A 33 21.74 29.50 -5.85
N LYS A 34 21.83 30.08 -7.06
CA LYS A 34 21.63 31.53 -7.28
C LYS A 34 20.16 31.93 -7.37
N GLN A 35 19.27 30.97 -7.61
CA GLN A 35 17.85 31.25 -7.79
C GLN A 35 17.00 30.18 -7.07
N PRO A 36 16.68 30.37 -5.78
CA PRO A 36 15.90 29.39 -5.02
C PRO A 36 14.51 29.20 -5.62
N PHE A 37 13.98 28.00 -5.47
CA PHE A 37 12.60 27.65 -5.79
C PHE A 37 11.77 27.65 -4.50
N ILE A 38 10.63 28.33 -4.51
CA ILE A 38 9.76 28.49 -3.34
C ILE A 38 8.36 27.98 -3.66
N VAL A 39 7.88 27.01 -2.87
CA VAL A 39 6.48 26.58 -2.89
C VAL A 39 5.76 27.20 -1.69
N GLN A 40 4.75 28.01 -1.96
CA GLN A 40 3.80 28.49 -0.96
C GLN A 40 2.62 27.52 -0.90
N ALA A 41 2.44 26.86 0.23
CA ALA A 41 1.47 25.80 0.43
C ALA A 41 0.68 26.06 1.73
N ASN A 42 -0.46 26.74 1.61
CA ASN A 42 -1.18 27.34 2.75
C ASN A 42 -0.24 28.23 3.59
N GLU A 43 -0.16 28.00 4.90
CA GLU A 43 0.69 28.70 5.87
C GLU A 43 2.18 28.32 5.77
N ALA A 44 2.52 27.30 4.97
CA ALA A 44 3.90 26.85 4.79
C ALA A 44 4.57 27.49 3.57
N ARG A 45 5.85 27.78 3.70
CA ARG A 45 6.76 28.09 2.60
C ARG A 45 7.90 27.09 2.57
N VAL A 46 8.18 26.58 1.39
CA VAL A 46 9.14 25.51 1.15
C VAL A 46 10.20 26.02 0.18
N LYS A 47 11.40 26.29 0.68
CA LYS A 47 12.53 26.82 -0.11
C LYS A 47 13.55 25.74 -0.38
N VAL A 48 13.95 25.63 -1.64
CA VAL A 48 14.95 24.67 -2.11
C VAL A 48 15.87 25.29 -3.16
N THR A 49 17.07 24.74 -3.32
CA THR A 49 17.96 25.13 -4.43
C THR A 49 18.15 24.02 -5.46
N GLY A 50 17.91 22.75 -5.11
CA GLY A 50 18.01 21.59 -6.00
C GLY A 50 17.70 20.29 -5.27
N THR A 51 16.45 19.83 -5.37
CA THR A 51 15.88 18.87 -4.42
C THR A 51 14.74 18.09 -5.06
N LYS A 52 14.54 16.83 -4.66
CA LYS A 52 13.33 16.05 -4.97
C LYS A 52 12.50 15.89 -3.70
N PHE A 53 11.25 16.34 -3.73
CA PHE A 53 10.40 16.39 -2.55
C PHE A 53 8.90 16.38 -2.90
N ASN A 54 8.09 15.91 -1.97
CA ASN A 54 6.63 15.96 -2.01
C ASN A 54 6.11 17.04 -1.07
N VAL A 55 5.08 17.78 -1.48
CA VAL A 55 4.33 18.69 -0.60
C VAL A 55 2.87 18.30 -0.61
N LYS A 56 2.30 18.04 0.57
CA LYS A 56 0.89 17.71 0.78
C LYS A 56 0.23 18.79 1.64
N ALA A 57 -0.68 19.53 1.04
CA ALA A 57 -1.23 20.78 1.58
C ALA A 57 -2.70 20.96 1.20
N TYR A 58 -3.54 19.96 1.49
CA TYR A 58 -4.98 20.05 1.26
C TYR A 58 -5.64 21.02 2.25
N LYS A 59 -6.60 21.83 1.79
CA LYS A 59 -7.29 22.84 2.63
C LYS A 59 -7.99 22.25 3.86
N HIS A 60 -8.59 21.06 3.71
CA HIS A 60 -9.37 20.40 4.75
C HIS A 60 -8.51 19.61 5.76
N GLN A 61 -7.19 19.52 5.55
CA GLN A 61 -6.27 18.86 6.48
C GLN A 61 -5.67 19.87 7.45
N GLU A 62 -5.40 19.43 8.67
CA GLU A 62 -4.86 20.30 9.73
C GLU A 62 -3.38 20.64 9.53
N ASP A 63 -2.65 19.81 8.77
CA ASP A 63 -1.21 19.95 8.59
C ASP A 63 -0.82 20.15 7.12
N VAL A 64 0.37 20.72 6.92
CA VAL A 64 1.13 20.66 5.68
C VAL A 64 2.32 19.73 5.88
N LYS A 65 2.45 18.71 5.03
CA LYS A 65 3.57 17.75 5.08
C LYS A 65 4.53 17.96 3.92
N VAL A 66 5.82 17.94 4.21
CA VAL A 66 6.90 18.05 3.23
C VAL A 66 7.86 16.87 3.39
N THR A 67 7.86 15.96 2.43
CA THR A 67 8.69 14.74 2.47
C THR A 67 9.81 14.85 1.46
N VAL A 68 11.06 14.68 1.90
CA VAL A 68 12.24 14.87 1.04
C VAL A 68 12.82 13.53 0.61
N THR A 69 12.93 13.32 -0.70
CA THR A 69 13.53 12.10 -1.27
C THR A 69 14.99 12.28 -1.64
N GLU A 70 15.40 13.49 -2.03
CA GLU A 70 16.79 13.79 -2.40
C GLU A 70 17.10 15.26 -2.12
N GLY A 71 18.26 15.55 -1.54
CA GLY A 71 18.72 16.90 -1.20
C GLY A 71 18.18 17.41 0.14
N THR A 72 18.06 18.73 0.24
CA THR A 72 17.64 19.42 1.47
C THR A 72 16.55 20.44 1.15
N VAL A 73 15.61 20.61 2.08
CA VAL A 73 14.53 21.59 2.03
C VAL A 73 14.55 22.45 3.28
N GLN A 74 14.36 23.76 3.13
CA GLN A 74 14.00 24.63 4.24
C GLN A 74 12.48 24.82 4.26
N VAL A 75 11.82 24.45 5.35
CA VAL A 75 10.41 24.73 5.60
C VAL A 75 10.30 25.85 6.62
N TYR A 76 9.43 26.81 6.38
CA TYR A 76 9.19 27.92 7.29
C TYR A 76 7.74 28.38 7.19
N ASP A 77 7.23 28.98 8.25
CA ASP A 77 5.87 29.53 8.29
C ASP A 77 5.78 30.84 7.47
N ASP A 78 4.58 31.27 7.12
CA ASP A 78 4.36 32.47 6.30
C ASP A 78 4.89 33.76 6.98
N GLY A 79 4.97 33.76 8.32
CA GLY A 79 5.54 34.82 9.15
C GLY A 79 7.07 34.76 9.28
N ASN A 80 7.72 33.70 8.81
CA ASN A 80 9.14 33.41 8.99
C ASN A 80 9.62 33.39 10.46
N ALA A 81 8.71 33.13 11.41
CA ALA A 81 9.03 33.04 12.83
C ALA A 81 9.67 31.69 13.18
N PHE A 82 9.30 30.63 12.46
CA PHE A 82 9.77 29.26 12.69
C PHE A 82 10.29 28.66 11.38
N SER A 83 11.39 27.92 11.48
CA SER A 83 11.96 27.28 10.30
C SER A 83 12.69 26.00 10.66
N GLU A 84 12.58 25.00 9.79
CA GLU A 84 13.22 23.70 9.96
C GLU A 84 13.91 23.25 8.66
N THR A 85 15.06 22.60 8.82
CA THR A 85 15.79 21.99 7.72
C THR A 85 15.44 20.50 7.64
N ILE A 86 14.83 20.11 6.53
CA ILE A 86 14.39 18.74 6.23
C ILE A 86 15.33 18.13 5.20
N LYS A 87 15.98 17.03 5.55
CA LYS A 87 16.93 16.28 4.72
C LYS A 87 16.25 15.08 4.06
N ALA A 88 16.91 14.52 3.05
CA ALA A 88 16.47 13.28 2.42
C ALA A 88 16.16 12.18 3.46
N GLY A 89 15.00 11.54 3.33
CA GLY A 89 14.49 10.54 4.27
C GLY A 89 13.67 11.12 5.43
N GLU A 90 13.64 12.43 5.62
CA GLU A 90 12.87 13.12 6.66
C GLU A 90 11.55 13.69 6.12
N THR A 91 10.60 13.92 7.03
CA THR A 91 9.36 14.66 6.74
C THR A 91 9.19 15.82 7.71
N GLY A 92 8.99 17.02 7.19
CA GLY A 92 8.56 18.19 7.95
C GLY A 92 7.04 18.27 8.01
N ILE A 93 6.49 18.62 9.17
CA ILE A 93 5.05 18.74 9.43
C ILE A 93 4.81 20.12 10.03
N LEU A 94 4.11 20.99 9.29
CA LEU A 94 3.62 22.26 9.79
C LEU A 94 2.17 22.12 10.22
N ASN A 95 1.87 22.43 11.47
CA ASN A 95 0.50 22.47 11.97
C ASN A 95 -0.13 23.85 11.70
N LYS A 96 -1.25 23.88 10.98
CA LYS A 96 -1.84 25.15 10.53
C LYS A 96 -2.55 25.94 11.64
N LYS A 97 -2.85 25.32 12.79
CA LYS A 97 -3.55 25.98 13.90
C LYS A 97 -2.61 26.87 14.71
N ASN A 98 -1.37 26.41 14.93
CA ASN A 98 -0.40 27.11 15.78
C ASN A 98 0.89 27.52 15.04
N ASN A 99 1.01 27.21 13.75
CA ASN A 99 2.20 27.45 12.90
C ASN A 99 3.48 26.79 13.41
N ASP A 100 3.37 25.78 14.28
CA ASP A 100 4.51 25.00 14.74
C ASP A 100 5.01 24.07 13.63
N ILE A 101 6.34 23.90 13.56
CA ILE A 101 6.99 23.05 12.57
C ILE A 101 7.74 21.97 13.33
N SER A 102 7.32 20.72 13.11
CA SER A 102 7.99 19.55 13.63
C SER A 102 8.63 18.74 12.50
N LYS A 103 9.58 17.89 12.87
CA LYS A 103 10.27 17.00 11.94
C LYS A 103 10.25 15.57 12.44
N VAL A 104 9.97 14.64 11.53
CA VAL A 104 10.14 13.20 11.77
C VAL A 104 11.27 12.65 10.90
N ASN A 105 12.10 11.79 11.49
CA ASN A 105 13.29 11.23 10.84
C ASN A 105 12.99 10.01 9.95
N TYR A 106 11.75 9.90 9.46
CA TYR A 106 11.36 8.87 8.51
C TYR A 106 10.31 9.41 7.54
N ALA A 107 10.36 8.95 6.30
CA ALA A 107 9.33 9.18 5.30
C ALA A 107 8.35 7.99 5.32
N ASN A 108 7.07 8.24 5.53
CA ASN A 108 6.07 7.19 5.33
C ASN A 108 5.95 6.90 3.83
N LEU A 109 6.29 5.68 3.41
CA LEU A 109 6.24 5.27 2.01
C LEU A 109 4.83 5.45 1.40
N ASN A 110 3.79 5.30 2.22
CA ASN A 110 2.40 5.43 1.79
C ASN A 110 2.01 6.89 1.45
N ASP A 111 2.71 7.89 1.99
CA ASP A 111 2.44 9.29 1.66
C ASP A 111 2.72 9.57 0.18
N MET A 112 3.72 8.89 -0.41
CA MET A 112 4.09 9.04 -1.82
C MET A 112 3.62 7.88 -2.71
N ALA A 113 2.79 6.96 -2.19
CA ALA A 113 2.34 5.78 -2.91
C ALA A 113 1.64 6.10 -4.25
N TRP A 114 0.93 7.23 -4.35
CA TRP A 114 0.31 7.70 -5.59
C TRP A 114 1.32 7.92 -6.72
N LYS A 115 2.56 8.32 -6.39
CA LYS A 115 3.65 8.58 -7.33
C LYS A 115 4.57 7.37 -7.51
N THR A 116 4.96 6.72 -6.41
CA THR A 116 5.93 5.60 -6.43
C THR A 116 5.29 4.27 -6.80
N LYS A 117 3.95 4.15 -6.63
CA LYS A 117 3.22 2.88 -6.67
C LYS A 117 3.79 1.83 -5.72
N VAL A 118 4.47 2.28 -4.66
CA VAL A 118 4.92 1.45 -3.54
C VAL A 118 3.97 1.72 -2.37
N ILE A 119 3.29 0.68 -1.92
CA ILE A 119 2.40 0.72 -0.75
C ILE A 119 2.94 -0.29 0.25
N ASP A 120 3.06 0.10 1.50
CA ASP A 120 3.58 -0.75 2.56
C ASP A 120 2.64 -0.71 3.76
N PHE A 121 1.93 -1.81 3.98
CA PHE A 121 1.05 -1.98 5.12
C PHE A 121 1.73 -2.89 6.14
N ASN A 122 1.87 -2.40 7.36
CA ASN A 122 2.42 -3.16 8.47
C ASN A 122 1.47 -3.08 9.65
N ASN A 123 0.68 -4.14 9.86
CA ASN A 123 -0.42 -4.15 10.83
C ASN A 123 -1.36 -2.94 10.67
N THR A 124 -1.63 -2.57 9.42
CA THR A 124 -2.45 -1.41 9.06
C THR A 124 -3.92 -1.80 9.02
N THR A 125 -4.80 -1.02 9.64
CA THR A 125 -6.25 -1.27 9.68
C THR A 125 -6.89 -1.07 8.31
N LEU A 126 -8.02 -1.74 8.05
CA LEU A 126 -8.71 -1.62 6.77
C LEU A 126 -9.20 -0.20 6.47
N ASP A 127 -9.55 0.57 7.50
CA ASP A 127 -9.86 1.99 7.35
C ASP A 127 -8.67 2.79 6.78
N GLU A 128 -7.48 2.62 7.37
CA GLU A 128 -6.28 3.28 6.87
C GLU A 128 -5.86 2.75 5.48
N VAL A 129 -5.93 1.43 5.27
CA VAL A 129 -5.71 0.80 3.96
C VAL A 129 -6.60 1.44 2.91
N ALA A 130 -7.90 1.58 3.17
CA ALA A 130 -8.82 2.21 2.23
C ALA A 130 -8.35 3.63 1.88
N ARG A 131 -8.08 4.49 2.87
CA ARG A 131 -7.59 5.86 2.62
C ARG A 131 -6.32 5.90 1.75
N VAL A 132 -5.36 5.01 1.99
CA VAL A 132 -4.12 4.93 1.20
C VAL A 132 -4.41 4.50 -0.24
N LEU A 133 -5.28 3.50 -0.43
CA LEU A 133 -5.69 3.04 -1.76
C LEU A 133 -6.52 4.09 -2.50
N GLU A 134 -7.42 4.79 -1.83
CA GLU A 134 -8.21 5.88 -2.41
C GLU A 134 -7.30 6.99 -2.93
N ASN A 135 -6.27 7.36 -2.16
CA ASN A 135 -5.29 8.36 -2.57
C ASN A 135 -4.39 7.85 -3.73
N THR A 136 -3.97 6.58 -3.67
CA THR A 136 -3.03 6.00 -4.62
C THR A 136 -3.64 5.73 -6.00
N TYR A 137 -4.91 5.35 -6.03
CA TYR A 137 -5.64 4.94 -7.24
C TYR A 137 -6.74 5.90 -7.65
N TYR A 138 -6.96 6.98 -6.88
CA TYR A 138 -7.99 7.99 -7.12
C TYR A 138 -9.41 7.42 -7.20
N GLN A 139 -9.67 6.41 -6.39
CA GLN A 139 -10.88 5.60 -6.45
C GLN A 139 -11.52 5.51 -5.07
N LYS A 140 -12.82 5.80 -4.93
CA LYS A 140 -13.49 5.69 -3.63
C LYS A 140 -13.57 4.23 -3.15
N ILE A 141 -13.33 3.99 -1.86
CA ILE A 141 -13.35 2.68 -1.22
C ILE A 141 -14.09 2.83 0.12
N ASP A 142 -15.27 2.20 0.22
CA ASP A 142 -16.04 2.20 1.45
C ASP A 142 -15.75 0.91 2.23
N VAL A 143 -15.38 1.04 3.51
CA VAL A 143 -15.14 -0.11 4.40
C VAL A 143 -16.36 -0.30 5.30
N ASP A 144 -16.84 -1.53 5.44
CA ASP A 144 -17.89 -1.83 6.41
C ASP A 144 -17.35 -1.55 7.84
N PRO A 145 -18.05 -0.74 8.66
CA PRO A 145 -17.62 -0.43 10.02
C PRO A 145 -17.32 -1.68 10.88
N ALA A 146 -17.97 -2.82 10.60
CA ALA A 146 -17.73 -4.07 11.31
C ALA A 146 -16.29 -4.60 11.17
N ILE A 147 -15.56 -4.20 10.12
CA ILE A 147 -14.23 -4.71 9.78
C ILE A 147 -13.17 -3.64 9.61
N GLN A 148 -13.51 -2.38 9.86
CA GLN A 148 -12.57 -1.26 9.74
C GLN A 148 -11.29 -1.46 10.56
N ASN A 149 -11.38 -2.19 11.68
CA ASN A 149 -10.27 -2.50 12.58
C ASN A 149 -9.54 -3.81 12.23
N CYS A 150 -9.96 -4.56 11.22
CA CYS A 150 -9.18 -5.69 10.71
C CYS A 150 -7.89 -5.15 10.10
N SER A 151 -6.75 -5.76 10.42
CA SER A 151 -5.45 -5.30 9.94
C SER A 151 -4.80 -6.27 8.97
N VAL A 152 -3.89 -5.74 8.16
CA VAL A 152 -3.09 -6.50 7.20
C VAL A 152 -1.64 -6.05 7.24
N THR A 153 -0.74 -7.01 6.99
CA THR A 153 0.66 -6.75 6.66
C THR A 153 0.92 -7.23 5.24
N VAL A 154 1.30 -6.33 4.33
CA VAL A 154 1.60 -6.61 2.93
C VAL A 154 2.29 -5.41 2.27
N ARG A 155 3.24 -5.68 1.36
CA ARG A 155 3.89 -4.67 0.54
C ARG A 155 3.52 -4.82 -0.95
N PHE A 156 2.96 -3.78 -1.55
CA PHE A 156 2.70 -3.71 -2.98
C PHE A 156 3.75 -2.85 -3.68
N VAL A 157 4.25 -3.34 -4.82
CA VAL A 157 5.20 -2.61 -5.67
C VAL A 157 4.68 -2.66 -7.09
N ASN A 158 4.35 -1.49 -7.63
CA ASN A 158 3.88 -1.29 -9.00
C ASN A 158 2.70 -2.21 -9.38
N ARG A 159 1.69 -2.31 -8.49
CA ARG A 159 0.47 -3.10 -8.72
C ARG A 159 -0.70 -2.19 -9.08
N ASP A 160 -1.58 -2.67 -9.94
CA ASP A 160 -2.88 -2.02 -10.17
C ASP A 160 -3.85 -2.29 -9.00
N LEU A 161 -4.94 -1.52 -8.95
CA LEU A 161 -5.92 -1.65 -7.87
C LEU A 161 -6.58 -3.03 -7.85
N LYS A 162 -6.80 -3.68 -8.99
CA LYS A 162 -7.46 -4.98 -9.08
C LYS A 162 -6.59 -6.06 -8.43
N SER A 163 -5.29 -6.09 -8.75
CA SER A 163 -4.31 -6.96 -8.10
C SER A 163 -4.26 -6.75 -6.59
N VAL A 164 -4.19 -5.49 -6.14
CA VAL A 164 -4.17 -5.17 -4.71
C VAL A 164 -5.42 -5.68 -4.00
N LEU A 165 -6.60 -5.42 -4.56
CA LEU A 165 -7.87 -5.87 -4.02
C LEU A 165 -7.98 -7.38 -3.99
N LEU A 166 -7.49 -8.10 -5.02
CA LEU A 166 -7.48 -9.56 -5.05
C LEU A 166 -6.64 -10.15 -3.91
N VAL A 167 -5.44 -9.62 -3.68
CA VAL A 167 -4.58 -10.07 -2.57
C VAL A 167 -5.24 -9.79 -1.22
N LEU A 168 -5.77 -8.58 -1.01
CA LEU A 168 -6.47 -8.22 0.23
C LEU A 168 -7.71 -9.11 0.47
N GLN A 169 -8.47 -9.40 -0.60
CA GLN A 169 -9.62 -10.29 -0.56
C GLN A 169 -9.23 -11.67 -0.04
N SER A 170 -8.18 -12.26 -0.61
CA SER A 170 -7.71 -13.58 -0.23
C SER A 170 -7.06 -13.61 1.15
N THR A 171 -6.33 -12.56 1.55
CA THR A 171 -5.67 -12.47 2.86
C THR A 171 -6.67 -12.36 4.01
N LEU A 172 -7.71 -11.54 3.84
CA LEU A 172 -8.67 -11.22 4.89
C LEU A 172 -10.02 -11.94 4.73
N ASP A 173 -10.14 -12.82 3.74
CA ASP A 173 -11.39 -13.52 3.38
C ASP A 173 -12.56 -12.55 3.17
N LEU A 174 -12.28 -11.42 2.49
CA LEU A 174 -13.27 -10.40 2.20
C LEU A 174 -14.15 -10.82 1.03
N LYS A 175 -15.37 -10.29 0.98
CA LYS A 175 -16.14 -10.18 -0.25
C LYS A 175 -15.96 -8.78 -0.79
N ILE A 176 -15.57 -8.60 -2.05
CA ILE A 176 -15.47 -7.28 -2.70
C ILE A 176 -16.62 -7.11 -3.68
N GLU A 177 -17.42 -6.06 -3.48
CA GLU A 177 -18.49 -5.68 -4.42
C GLU A 177 -18.08 -4.45 -5.22
N THR A 178 -18.38 -4.43 -6.52
CA THR A 178 -18.18 -3.26 -7.39
C THR A 178 -19.54 -2.73 -7.82
N LYS A 179 -19.91 -1.52 -7.40
CA LYS A 179 -21.11 -0.84 -7.93
C LYS A 179 -20.73 -0.04 -9.18
N GLY A 180 -21.31 -0.36 -10.35
CA GLY A 180 -21.05 0.39 -11.60
C GLY A 180 -21.13 -0.41 -12.91
N LYS A 181 -21.21 -1.74 -12.87
CA LYS A 181 -21.77 -2.57 -13.93
C LYS A 181 -22.64 -3.63 -13.28
N THR A 182 -23.95 -3.53 -13.45
CA THR A 182 -24.90 -4.58 -13.10
C THR A 182 -24.59 -5.79 -14.00
N PHE A 183 -23.81 -6.75 -13.49
CA PHE A 183 -24.07 -8.13 -13.86
C PHE A 183 -25.06 -8.64 -12.83
N ASN A 184 -26.33 -8.69 -13.22
CA ASN A 184 -27.35 -9.36 -12.45
C ASN A 184 -26.97 -10.84 -12.35
N CYS A 185 -26.49 -11.25 -11.18
CA CYS A 185 -26.78 -12.60 -10.68
C CYS A 185 -27.59 -12.41 -9.42
N MET A 186 -28.91 -12.33 -9.65
CA MET A 186 -29.93 -12.39 -8.60
C MET A 186 -29.85 -13.72 -7.85
N GLU A 187 -30.32 -13.67 -6.62
CA GLU A 187 -30.35 -14.69 -5.59
C GLU A 187 -30.80 -16.11 -6.04
N LYS A 188 -30.28 -17.09 -5.29
CA LYS A 188 -30.84 -18.45 -5.09
C LYS A 188 -31.06 -19.31 -6.35
N VAL A 189 -30.00 -20.01 -6.78
CA VAL A 189 -30.12 -21.41 -7.22
C VAL A 189 -28.93 -22.20 -6.69
N VAL A 190 -29.09 -22.75 -5.49
CA VAL A 190 -28.28 -23.87 -5.01
C VAL A 190 -28.82 -25.13 -5.68
N LYS A 191 -27.94 -25.87 -6.37
CA LYS A 191 -28.13 -27.11 -7.17
C LYS A 191 -28.40 -26.86 -8.66
N ARG A 192 -27.44 -27.33 -9.48
CA ARG A 192 -27.38 -27.32 -10.96
C ARG A 192 -26.78 -26.04 -11.60
N CYS A 193 -25.49 -25.81 -11.36
CA CYS A 193 -24.68 -25.04 -12.30
C CYS A 193 -23.30 -25.69 -12.45
N LEU A 194 -23.30 -26.90 -13.01
CA LEU A 194 -22.09 -27.68 -13.32
C LEU A 194 -21.58 -27.44 -14.74
N ILE A 195 -22.24 -26.61 -15.56
CA ILE A 195 -21.98 -26.54 -17.00
C ILE A 195 -21.64 -25.13 -17.52
N ALA A 196 -21.85 -24.05 -16.75
CA ALA A 196 -21.55 -22.69 -17.20
C ALA A 196 -20.15 -22.16 -16.81
N CYS A 197 -19.36 -22.89 -16.01
CA CYS A 197 -18.01 -22.47 -15.60
C CYS A 197 -16.92 -22.70 -16.66
N LEU A 198 -17.20 -23.46 -17.73
CA LEU A 198 -16.17 -23.84 -18.71
C LEU A 198 -16.00 -22.84 -19.86
N ILE A 199 -16.91 -21.88 -20.06
CA ILE A 199 -16.89 -20.97 -21.22
C ILE A 199 -16.38 -19.55 -20.87
N PHE A 200 -16.28 -19.20 -19.59
CA PHE A 200 -15.55 -17.99 -19.15
C PHE A 200 -14.05 -18.23 -18.89
N PHE A 201 -13.59 -19.47 -19.02
CA PHE A 201 -12.20 -19.87 -18.83
C PHE A 201 -11.31 -19.70 -20.07
N SER A 202 -11.89 -19.41 -21.25
CA SER A 202 -11.16 -19.37 -22.53
C SER A 202 -10.72 -17.96 -22.99
N PHE A 203 -10.94 -16.91 -22.18
CA PHE A 203 -10.43 -15.55 -22.49
C PHE A 203 -9.72 -14.85 -21.32
N PHE A 204 -9.20 -15.62 -20.34
CA PHE A 204 -8.41 -15.10 -19.22
C PHE A 204 -6.99 -15.68 -19.17
N GLN A 205 -6.31 -15.72 -20.31
CA GLN A 205 -4.85 -15.84 -20.34
C GLN A 205 -4.26 -14.45 -20.56
N ALA A 206 -4.17 -13.65 -19.48
CA ALA A 206 -3.37 -12.44 -19.49
C ALA A 206 -2.96 -12.07 -18.04
N TYR A 207 -1.70 -12.37 -17.72
CA TYR A 207 -0.89 -11.83 -16.62
C TYR A 207 -1.27 -12.17 -15.16
N ALA A 208 -1.43 -13.45 -14.81
CA ALA A 208 -1.08 -13.85 -13.44
C ALA A 208 0.46 -13.82 -13.34
N GLN A 209 1.04 -12.95 -12.52
CA GLN A 209 2.48 -12.99 -12.22
C GLN A 209 2.75 -14.15 -11.26
N SER A 210 2.74 -15.39 -11.76
CA SER A 210 2.97 -16.57 -10.94
C SER A 210 4.39 -16.60 -10.38
N ILE A 211 4.52 -16.99 -9.11
CA ILE A 211 5.81 -17.20 -8.46
C ILE A 211 6.45 -18.47 -9.02
N ASP A 212 7.72 -18.41 -9.44
CA ASP A 212 8.52 -19.61 -9.65
C ASP A 212 8.81 -20.26 -8.28
N LEU A 213 8.08 -21.34 -8.00
CA LEU A 213 8.15 -22.09 -6.76
C LEU A 213 9.05 -23.32 -6.86
N ASP A 214 9.58 -23.62 -8.04
CA ASP A 214 10.47 -24.76 -8.27
C ASP A 214 11.94 -24.33 -8.25
N ARG A 215 12.21 -23.02 -8.35
CA ARG A 215 13.53 -22.44 -8.08
C ARG A 215 14.13 -22.93 -6.76
N LYS A 216 15.44 -23.06 -6.76
CA LYS A 216 16.21 -23.52 -5.61
C LYS A 216 16.52 -22.38 -4.66
N ILE A 217 16.42 -22.65 -3.36
CA ILE A 217 16.78 -21.72 -2.30
C ILE A 217 17.72 -22.40 -1.30
N THR A 218 18.62 -21.60 -0.73
CA THR A 218 19.53 -21.99 0.34
C THR A 218 19.36 -21.01 1.49
N VAL A 219 18.92 -21.50 2.64
CA VAL A 219 18.57 -20.67 3.80
C VAL A 219 18.95 -21.37 5.09
N ARG A 220 19.28 -20.59 6.11
CA ARG A 220 19.59 -21.10 7.45
C ARG A 220 19.06 -20.16 8.52
N TYR A 221 18.11 -20.67 9.30
CA TYR A 221 17.45 -19.94 10.39
C TYR A 221 17.68 -20.68 11.69
N LEU A 222 18.10 -19.95 12.71
CA LEU A 222 18.25 -20.45 14.07
C LEU A 222 17.49 -19.56 15.03
N ASN A 223 16.36 -20.07 15.55
CA ASN A 223 15.49 -19.35 16.50
C ASN A 223 15.14 -17.92 16.02
N GLN A 224 14.90 -17.76 14.72
CA GLN A 224 14.69 -16.47 14.08
C GLN A 224 13.20 -16.12 14.07
N ASP A 225 12.87 -14.84 14.34
CA ASP A 225 11.50 -14.36 14.25
C ASP A 225 10.96 -14.53 12.83
N LEU A 226 9.72 -15.00 12.69
CA LEU A 226 9.05 -15.16 11.41
C LEU A 226 9.14 -13.89 10.55
N SER A 227 8.93 -12.72 11.16
CA SER A 227 9.09 -11.42 10.47
C SER A 227 10.46 -11.24 9.80
N LYS A 228 11.55 -11.64 10.45
CA LYS A 228 12.90 -11.59 9.87
C LYS A 228 13.09 -12.64 8.78
N VAL A 229 12.53 -13.84 8.96
CA VAL A 229 12.52 -14.88 7.91
C VAL A 229 11.79 -14.38 6.65
N LEU A 230 10.60 -13.78 6.81
CA LEU A 230 9.83 -13.22 5.69
C LEU A 230 10.58 -12.08 5.00
N ALA A 231 11.25 -11.21 5.77
CA ALA A 231 12.08 -10.14 5.22
C ALA A 231 13.24 -10.69 4.38
N GLU A 232 13.99 -11.66 4.89
CA GLU A 232 15.10 -12.28 4.16
C GLU A 232 14.64 -12.99 2.88
N LEU A 233 13.53 -13.74 2.96
CA LEU A 233 12.93 -14.38 1.79
C LEU A 233 12.43 -13.35 0.75
N THR A 234 12.02 -12.17 1.21
CA THR A 234 11.66 -11.06 0.34
C THR A 234 12.89 -10.44 -0.33
N ASP A 235 13.97 -10.24 0.42
CA ASP A 235 15.16 -9.53 -0.08
C ASP A 235 15.99 -10.41 -1.02
N GLN A 236 16.30 -11.65 -0.60
CA GLN A 236 17.12 -12.57 -1.38
C GLN A 236 16.36 -13.16 -2.57
N TYR A 237 15.10 -13.54 -2.34
CA TYR A 237 14.34 -14.30 -3.33
C TYR A 237 13.19 -13.50 -3.93
N ARG A 238 12.87 -12.28 -3.50
CA ARG A 238 11.73 -11.50 -4.04
C ARG A 238 10.37 -12.16 -3.81
N PHE A 239 10.25 -13.08 -2.84
CA PHE A 239 8.93 -13.52 -2.39
C PHE A 239 8.18 -12.34 -1.79
N ARG A 240 6.86 -12.31 -1.96
CA ARG A 240 6.02 -11.25 -1.39
C ARG A 240 4.99 -11.89 -0.50
N PHE A 241 4.86 -11.41 0.72
CA PHE A 241 3.98 -12.00 1.72
C PHE A 241 2.80 -11.08 2.01
N SER A 242 1.65 -11.69 2.29
CA SER A 242 0.47 -11.00 2.81
C SER A 242 -0.16 -11.82 3.92
N TYR A 243 -0.47 -11.19 5.05
CA TYR A 243 -1.09 -11.88 6.17
C TYR A 243 -1.84 -10.92 7.09
N ASN A 244 -2.72 -11.49 7.92
CA ASN A 244 -3.36 -10.77 9.01
C ASN A 244 -2.57 -11.00 10.31
N PRO A 245 -1.96 -9.97 10.92
CA PRO A 245 -1.11 -10.10 12.12
C PRO A 245 -1.90 -10.47 13.38
N ARG A 246 -3.24 -10.42 13.35
CA ARG A 246 -4.08 -11.01 14.40
C ARG A 246 -3.86 -12.52 14.48
N PHE A 247 -3.68 -13.18 13.34
CA PHE A 247 -3.66 -14.63 13.20
C PHE A 247 -2.27 -15.20 12.90
N VAL A 248 -1.42 -14.44 12.23
CA VAL A 248 -0.03 -14.82 11.91
C VAL A 248 0.90 -13.93 12.73
N LYS A 249 1.51 -14.50 13.76
CA LYS A 249 2.31 -13.74 14.73
C LYS A 249 3.75 -13.56 14.23
N PRO A 250 4.28 -12.32 14.16
CA PRO A 250 5.58 -12.03 13.57
C PRO A 250 6.78 -12.53 14.38
N ASP A 251 6.57 -12.88 15.65
CA ASP A 251 7.55 -13.32 16.64
C ASP A 251 7.61 -14.86 16.79
N ILE A 252 6.88 -15.62 15.97
CA ILE A 252 7.01 -17.09 15.92
C ILE A 252 8.45 -17.43 15.58
N LYS A 253 9.06 -18.31 16.38
CA LYS A 253 10.45 -18.73 16.21
C LYS A 253 10.57 -19.83 15.17
N ILE A 254 11.46 -19.62 14.19
CA ILE A 254 11.76 -20.55 13.11
C ILE A 254 13.19 -21.05 13.27
N THR A 255 13.34 -22.37 13.21
CA THR A 255 14.63 -23.05 13.10
C THR A 255 14.53 -23.99 11.91
N TYR A 256 15.23 -23.68 10.84
CA TYR A 256 15.12 -24.39 9.56
C TYR A 256 16.39 -24.22 8.74
N GLU A 257 16.81 -25.27 8.06
CA GLU A 257 17.98 -25.23 7.17
C GLU A 257 17.65 -25.98 5.88
N ALA A 258 18.03 -25.38 4.76
CA ALA A 258 17.91 -25.98 3.45
C ALA A 258 19.05 -25.52 2.55
N GLU A 259 19.55 -26.44 1.74
CA GLU A 259 20.52 -26.19 0.70
C GLU A 259 19.97 -26.71 -0.62
N ASP A 260 20.01 -25.89 -1.67
CA ASP A 260 19.51 -26.21 -3.01
C ASP A 260 18.11 -26.86 -3.03
N LYS A 261 17.22 -26.42 -2.14
CA LYS A 261 15.87 -27.01 -2.02
C LYS A 261 14.88 -26.23 -2.86
N ALA A 262 13.96 -26.93 -3.53
CA ALA A 262 12.86 -26.28 -4.24
C ALA A 262 12.05 -25.40 -3.27
N ALA A 263 11.82 -24.15 -3.65
CA ALA A 263 11.18 -23.15 -2.79
C ALA A 263 9.84 -23.63 -2.23
N ARG A 264 9.02 -24.30 -3.04
CA ARG A 264 7.74 -24.88 -2.60
C ARG A 264 7.89 -25.79 -1.39
N ILE A 265 8.90 -26.66 -1.41
CA ILE A 265 9.16 -27.63 -0.34
C ILE A 265 9.63 -26.88 0.90
N ALA A 266 10.59 -25.97 0.74
CA ALA A 266 11.12 -25.20 1.85
C ALA A 266 10.07 -24.31 2.52
N LEU A 267 9.26 -23.58 1.75
CA LEU A 267 8.15 -22.78 2.26
C LEU A 267 7.11 -23.63 3.00
N ASN A 268 6.77 -24.81 2.47
CA ASN A 268 5.89 -25.76 3.16
C ASN A 268 6.45 -26.17 4.52
N GLU A 269 7.72 -26.55 4.60
CA GLU A 269 8.36 -26.99 5.85
C GLU A 269 8.44 -25.85 6.87
N ILE A 270 8.91 -24.66 6.45
CA ILE A 270 9.01 -23.45 7.28
C ILE A 270 7.64 -23.09 7.86
N PHE A 271 6.61 -22.98 7.01
CA PHE A 271 5.30 -22.51 7.47
C PHE A 271 4.52 -23.57 8.24
N ASN A 272 4.69 -24.86 7.94
CA ASN A 272 4.08 -25.92 8.74
C ASN A 272 4.65 -25.96 10.16
N GLN A 273 5.95 -25.76 10.34
CA GLN A 273 6.57 -25.62 11.67
C GLN A 273 5.99 -24.45 12.46
N ALA A 274 5.65 -23.35 11.77
CA ALA A 274 4.99 -22.19 12.35
C ALA A 274 3.48 -22.41 12.64
N GLY A 275 2.92 -23.59 12.32
CA GLY A 275 1.48 -23.85 12.42
C GLY A 275 0.66 -23.05 11.40
N LEU A 276 1.27 -22.70 10.26
CA LEU A 276 0.68 -21.91 9.19
C LEU A 276 0.40 -22.77 7.95
N SER A 277 -0.50 -22.27 7.13
CA SER A 277 -0.73 -22.72 5.76
C SER A 277 -0.59 -21.54 4.82
N TRP A 278 -0.35 -21.80 3.54
CA TRP A 278 -0.21 -20.73 2.56
C TRP A 278 -0.81 -21.09 1.22
N MET A 279 -1.06 -20.05 0.42
CA MET A 279 -1.48 -20.15 -0.98
C MET A 279 -0.87 -19.02 -1.78
N GLU A 280 -0.72 -19.23 -3.08
CA GLU A 280 -0.26 -18.20 -4.01
C GLU A 280 -1.46 -17.49 -4.64
N VAL A 281 -1.40 -16.16 -4.69
CA VAL A 281 -2.39 -15.29 -5.32
C VAL A 281 -1.67 -14.10 -5.95
N ASP A 282 -1.68 -14.01 -7.28
CA ASP A 282 -1.12 -12.89 -8.05
C ASP A 282 0.34 -12.52 -7.70
N GLY A 283 1.18 -13.53 -7.49
CA GLY A 283 2.58 -13.35 -7.13
C GLY A 283 2.81 -13.08 -5.65
N TYR A 284 1.79 -13.26 -4.80
CA TYR A 284 1.87 -13.14 -3.34
C TYR A 284 1.66 -14.47 -2.65
N ILE A 285 2.49 -14.75 -1.65
CA ILE A 285 2.31 -15.84 -0.69
C ILE A 285 1.42 -15.32 0.44
N ILE A 286 0.19 -15.82 0.50
CA ILE A 286 -0.78 -15.47 1.53
C ILE A 286 -0.64 -16.46 2.68
N LEU A 287 -0.28 -15.99 3.87
CA LEU A 287 -0.15 -16.83 5.07
C LEU A 287 -1.45 -16.82 5.88
N LYS A 288 -1.88 -18.01 6.29
CA LYS A 288 -3.06 -18.23 7.13
C LYS A 288 -2.76 -19.22 8.26
N PRO A 289 -3.53 -19.22 9.35
CA PRO A 289 -3.45 -20.30 10.33
C PRO A 289 -3.63 -21.66 9.67
N GLY A 290 -2.77 -22.61 10.01
CA GLY A 290 -2.91 -23.99 9.62
C GLY A 290 -4.21 -24.58 10.18
N LYS A 291 -4.85 -25.48 9.42
CA LYS A 291 -5.98 -26.25 9.96
C LYS A 291 -5.44 -27.16 11.05
N LYS A 292 -5.82 -26.95 12.32
CA LYS A 292 -5.61 -27.97 13.35
C LYS A 292 -6.21 -29.28 12.84
N LYS A 293 -5.49 -30.40 12.97
CA LYS A 293 -6.04 -31.75 12.77
C LYS A 293 -7.07 -32.02 13.88
N THR A 294 -8.26 -31.44 13.77
CA THR A 294 -9.39 -31.78 14.61
C THR A 294 -10.22 -32.84 13.89
N PHE A 295 -10.33 -34.02 14.51
CA PHE A 295 -11.36 -35.01 14.21
C PHE A 295 -12.72 -34.30 14.14
N ARG A 296 -13.51 -34.66 13.11
CA ARG A 296 -14.86 -34.15 12.81
C ARG A 296 -15.60 -33.61 14.04
N LYS A 297 -15.80 -32.29 14.10
CA LYS A 297 -17.00 -31.69 14.72
C LYS A 297 -17.52 -30.54 13.87
N LYS A 298 -18.86 -30.47 13.90
CA LYS A 298 -19.84 -29.76 13.05
C LYS A 298 -19.41 -28.46 12.37
N LYS A 299 -19.88 -28.35 11.13
CA LYS A 299 -20.01 -27.18 10.26
C LYS A 299 -20.62 -26.01 11.07
N ASN A 300 -19.80 -25.06 11.48
CA ASN A 300 -20.29 -23.76 11.97
C ASN A 300 -20.07 -22.72 10.87
N ASN A 301 -21.12 -21.95 10.61
CA ASN A 301 -21.19 -20.87 9.63
C ASN A 301 -19.96 -19.97 9.73
N ARG A 302 -19.13 -19.96 8.68
CA ARG A 302 -18.20 -18.85 8.45
C ARG A 302 -19.06 -17.66 8.05
N SER A 303 -19.23 -16.71 8.95
CA SER A 303 -19.79 -15.41 8.62
C SER A 303 -18.93 -14.82 7.50
N ILE A 304 -19.52 -14.67 6.32
CA ILE A 304 -18.89 -14.00 5.19
C ILE A 304 -18.77 -12.53 5.59
N ILE A 305 -17.55 -12.01 5.54
CA ILE A 305 -17.25 -10.65 5.93
C ILE A 305 -17.46 -9.74 4.71
N HIS A 306 -18.35 -8.76 4.83
CA HIS A 306 -18.77 -7.89 3.72
C HIS A 306 -17.82 -6.68 3.59
N PHE A 307 -17.24 -6.47 2.40
CA PHE A 307 -16.45 -5.28 2.05
C PHE A 307 -17.01 -4.70 0.72
N THR A 308 -17.35 -3.42 0.68
CA THR A 308 -18.02 -2.85 -0.50
C THR A 308 -17.14 -1.81 -1.18
N VAL A 309 -16.50 -2.16 -2.30
CA VAL A 309 -15.75 -1.19 -3.09
C VAL A 309 -16.69 -0.44 -4.04
N ARG A 310 -17.04 0.80 -3.71
CA ARG A 310 -17.81 1.64 -4.63
C ARG A 310 -16.90 2.28 -5.67
N LEU A 311 -16.86 1.72 -6.89
CA LEU A 311 -16.17 2.34 -8.01
C LEU A 311 -17.08 3.34 -8.75
N PRO A 312 -16.98 4.68 -8.58
CA PRO A 312 -17.60 5.60 -9.53
C PRO A 312 -17.11 5.36 -10.96
N ILE A 313 -18.07 5.28 -11.89
CA ILE A 313 -17.83 5.41 -13.33
C ILE A 313 -17.44 6.88 -13.56
N ARG A 314 -16.27 7.14 -14.12
CA ARG A 314 -16.02 8.44 -14.76
C ARG A 314 -16.30 8.30 -16.25
N SER A 315 -17.30 9.05 -16.72
CA SER A 315 -17.48 9.39 -18.13
C SER A 315 -16.20 10.07 -18.64
N PRO A 316 -15.76 9.80 -19.89
CA PRO A 316 -14.58 10.42 -20.49
C PRO A 316 -14.82 11.88 -20.94
N GLU A 317 -15.58 12.67 -20.18
CA GLU A 317 -15.86 14.06 -20.52
C GLU A 317 -15.70 14.96 -19.29
N ASN A 318 -15.05 16.09 -19.53
CA ASN A 318 -14.65 17.16 -18.60
C ASN A 318 -13.25 16.98 -17.99
N PHE A 319 -12.27 17.30 -18.85
CA PHE A 319 -10.89 17.62 -18.51
C PHE A 319 -10.77 19.03 -17.91
#